data_AF-A0A5C8G7B9-F1
#
_entry.id   AF-A0A5C8G7B9-F1
#
_cell.length_a   1.000
_cell.length_b   1.000
_cell.length_c   1.000
_cell.angle_alpha   90.00
_cell.angle_beta   90.00
_cell.angle_gamma   90.00
#
_symmetry.space_group_name_H-M   'P 1'
#
loop_
_entity.id
_entity.type
_entity.pdbx_description
1 polymer ?
#
loop_
_entity_poly.entity_id
_entity_poly.type
_entity_poly.pdbx_seq_one_letter_code
_entity_poly.pdbx_strand_id
1 'polypeptide(L)'
;MDKNKIYQISYDFQVEEILWNKKNKALEELKNGNAQIPNIMRKINEPKELQPNTLIEIEKFFDEMLDENQKEAVIKTMSLDNGSKILLIQGPPGTGKTTTITEMLLQLLDRHRHWKILVASQSNQAVDNVLEKVCQKEEKILRIGNRSSGIGGYDV
;
A
#
# COMPACT_ATOMS: atom_id res chain seq x y z
N MET A 1 -44.50 -8.72 26.11
CA MET A 1 -43.92 -9.15 24.82
C MET A 1 -44.50 -8.24 23.75
N ASP A 2 -43.70 -7.31 23.24
CA ASP A 2 -44.18 -6.30 22.29
C ASP A 2 -44.20 -6.90 20.88
N LYS A 3 -45.40 -7.14 20.35
CA LYS A 3 -45.65 -7.97 19.16
C LYS A 3 -45.53 -7.23 17.82
N ASN A 4 -44.98 -6.01 17.79
CA ASN A 4 -45.05 -5.16 16.60
C ASN A 4 -43.71 -4.54 16.16
N LYS A 5 -42.60 -5.29 16.27
CA LYS A 5 -41.36 -4.90 15.57
C LYS A 5 -41.43 -5.31 14.10
N ILE A 6 -41.66 -4.35 13.23
CA ILE A 6 -41.49 -4.48 11.78
C ILE A 6 -40.00 -4.31 11.50
N TYR A 7 -39.35 -5.36 11.01
CA TYR A 7 -37.98 -5.29 10.52
C TYR A 7 -38.03 -5.04 9.01
N GLN A 8 -37.40 -3.95 8.57
CA GLN A 8 -37.28 -3.62 7.15
C GLN A 8 -35.82 -3.83 6.72
N ILE A 9 -35.63 -4.53 5.61
CA ILE A 9 -34.32 -4.67 4.98
C ILE A 9 -34.17 -3.47 4.04
N SER A 10 -33.20 -2.59 4.31
CA SER A 10 -32.79 -1.52 3.40
C SER A 10 -31.41 -1.84 2.83
N TYR A 11 -31.29 -1.86 1.50
CA TYR A 11 -30.02 -1.93 0.80
C TYR A 11 -29.60 -0.53 0.38
N ASP A 12 -28.37 -0.14 0.72
CA ASP A 12 -27.80 1.16 0.32
C ASP A 12 -26.98 0.99 -0.97
N PHE A 13 -27.62 1.28 -2.11
CA PHE A 13 -26.97 1.25 -3.42
C PHE A 13 -26.00 2.42 -3.65
N GLN A 14 -26.04 3.47 -2.83
CA GLN A 14 -25.24 4.68 -3.07
C GLN A 14 -23.74 4.42 -2.85
N VAL A 15 -23.39 3.60 -1.86
CA VAL A 15 -21.99 3.25 -1.58
C VAL A 15 -21.38 2.44 -2.73
N GLU A 16 -22.11 1.45 -3.25
CA GLU A 16 -21.66 0.64 -4.39
C GLU A 16 -21.47 1.49 -5.65
N GLU A 17 -22.42 2.39 -5.92
CA GLU A 17 -22.34 3.31 -7.05
C GLU A 17 -21.12 4.24 -6.96
N ILE A 18 -20.83 4.80 -5.78
CA ILE A 18 -19.63 5.62 -5.55
C ILE A 18 -18.34 4.82 -5.82
N LEU A 19 -18.26 3.59 -5.32
CA LEU A 19 -17.09 2.73 -5.52
C LEU A 19 -16.91 2.36 -7.00
N TRP A 20 -18.01 2.05 -7.68
CA TRP A 20 -18.04 1.78 -9.12
C TRP A 20 -17.54 2.97 -9.93
N ASN A 21 -18.07 4.16 -9.64
CA ASN A 21 -17.68 5.40 -10.32
C ASN A 21 -16.20 5.73 -10.10
N LYS A 22 -15.67 5.52 -8.89
CA LYS A 22 -14.22 5.67 -8.61
C LYS A 22 -13.37 4.71 -9.45
N LYS A 23 -13.77 3.44 -9.54
CA LYS A 23 -13.05 2.42 -10.34
C LYS A 23 -13.07 2.76 -11.82
N ASN A 24 -14.22 3.12 -12.37
CA ASN A 24 -14.34 3.48 -13.79
C ASN A 24 -13.51 4.70 -14.14
N LYS A 25 -13.56 5.75 -13.29
CA LYS A 25 -12.70 6.92 -13.47
C LYS A 25 -11.22 6.54 -13.49
N ALA A 26 -10.76 5.70 -12.55
CA ALA A 26 -9.37 5.25 -12.53
C ALA A 26 -8.99 4.47 -13.80
N LEU A 27 -9.90 3.65 -14.35
CA LEU A 27 -9.70 2.93 -15.61
C LEU A 27 -9.66 3.88 -16.81
N GLU A 28 -10.47 4.93 -16.82
CA GLU A 28 -10.45 5.96 -17.88
C GLU A 28 -9.13 6.73 -17.87
N GLU A 29 -8.67 7.21 -16.71
CA GLU A 29 -7.37 7.88 -16.57
C GLU A 29 -6.23 6.97 -17.07
N LEU A 30 -6.30 5.69 -16.73
CA LEU A 30 -5.32 4.68 -17.17
C LEU A 30 -5.33 4.49 -18.69
N LYS A 31 -6.51 4.41 -19.31
CA LYS A 31 -6.67 4.29 -20.77
C LYS A 31 -6.21 5.54 -21.52
N ASN A 32 -6.45 6.71 -20.95
CA ASN A 32 -6.07 8.00 -21.52
C ASN A 32 -4.57 8.32 -21.35
N GLY A 33 -3.81 7.45 -20.66
CA GLY A 33 -2.38 7.64 -20.45
C GLY A 33 -2.03 8.65 -19.35
N ASN A 34 -3.00 9.03 -18.52
CA ASN A 34 -2.85 10.02 -17.44
C ASN A 34 -2.26 9.42 -16.14
N ALA A 35 -1.75 8.19 -16.20
CA ALA A 35 -1.07 7.57 -15.08
C ALA A 35 0.31 8.20 -14.83
N GLN A 36 0.72 8.27 -13.57
CA GLN A 36 2.06 8.77 -13.20
C GLN A 36 3.20 7.93 -13.78
N ILE A 37 2.97 6.64 -14.01
CA ILE A 37 3.92 5.76 -14.70
C ILE A 37 3.56 5.76 -16.19
N PRO A 38 4.39 6.35 -17.07
CA PRO A 38 4.07 6.42 -18.49
C PRO A 38 3.98 5.03 -19.11
N ASN A 39 2.99 4.82 -19.99
CA ASN A 39 2.75 3.57 -20.71
C ASN A 39 2.61 2.34 -19.79
N ILE A 40 2.12 2.52 -18.57
CA ILE A 40 1.99 1.44 -17.57
C ILE A 40 1.21 0.23 -18.10
N MET A 41 0.14 0.44 -18.87
CA MET A 41 -0.63 -0.66 -19.49
C MET A 41 0.22 -1.50 -20.43
N ARG A 42 1.05 -0.86 -21.25
CA ARG A 42 1.98 -1.55 -22.16
C ARG A 42 3.04 -2.32 -21.37
N LYS A 43 3.61 -1.68 -20.34
CA LYS A 43 4.60 -2.31 -19.45
C LYS A 43 4.06 -3.51 -18.67
N ILE A 44 2.78 -3.50 -18.29
CA ILE A 44 2.13 -4.65 -17.65
C ILE A 44 1.96 -5.82 -18.64
N ASN A 45 1.57 -5.52 -19.89
CA ASN A 45 1.39 -6.53 -20.93
C ASN A 45 2.72 -7.05 -21.50
N GLU A 46 3.76 -6.22 -21.50
CA GLU A 46 5.12 -6.54 -21.96
C GLU A 46 6.16 -6.19 -20.88
N PRO A 47 6.25 -6.98 -19.79
CA PRO A 47 7.15 -6.68 -18.67
C PRO A 47 8.63 -6.58 -19.04
N LYS A 48 9.03 -7.12 -20.20
CA LYS A 48 10.40 -7.03 -20.73
C LYS A 48 10.81 -5.60 -21.08
N GLU A 49 9.85 -4.68 -21.27
CA GLU A 49 10.13 -3.25 -21.46
C GLU A 49 10.57 -2.55 -20.17
N LEU A 50 10.38 -3.16 -19.00
CA LEU A 50 10.82 -2.60 -17.73
C LEU A 50 12.35 -2.71 -17.64
N GLN A 51 12.99 -1.59 -17.32
CA GLN A 51 14.43 -1.60 -17.09
C GLN A 51 14.75 -2.35 -15.80
N PRO A 52 15.81 -3.17 -15.79
CA PRO A 52 16.32 -3.76 -14.56
C PRO A 52 16.66 -2.69 -13.53
N ASN A 53 16.41 -3.02 -12.26
CA ASN A 53 16.77 -2.20 -11.12
C ASN A 53 18.30 -2.14 -10.95
N THR A 54 18.88 -0.94 -10.89
CA THR A 54 20.22 -0.76 -10.34
C THR A 54 20.14 -0.79 -8.82
N LEU A 55 20.68 -1.83 -8.20
CA LEU A 55 20.63 -1.99 -6.75
C LEU A 55 21.37 -0.82 -6.07
N ILE A 56 20.75 -0.27 -5.02
CA ILE A 56 21.36 0.74 -4.18
C ILE A 56 21.60 0.11 -2.82
N GLU A 57 22.85 0.11 -2.38
CA GLU A 57 23.21 -0.45 -1.09
C GLU A 57 22.52 0.30 0.07
N ILE A 58 22.23 -0.47 1.12
CA ILE A 58 21.69 0.01 2.37
C ILE A 58 22.74 -0.33 3.43
N GLU A 59 23.29 0.70 4.07
CA GLU A 59 24.34 0.52 5.08
C GLU A 59 23.80 -0.14 6.35
N LYS A 60 22.54 0.17 6.72
CA LYS A 60 21.92 -0.34 7.94
C LYS A 60 20.41 -0.56 7.77
N PHE A 61 19.96 -1.73 8.19
CA PHE A 61 18.53 -2.06 8.32
C PHE A 61 18.00 -1.63 9.69
N PHE A 62 16.73 -1.23 9.73
CA PHE A 62 16.03 -0.89 10.97
C PHE A 62 15.60 -2.12 11.76
N ASP A 63 15.32 -3.22 11.07
CA ASP A 63 15.10 -4.55 11.65
C ASP A 63 16.32 -5.46 11.36
N GLU A 64 17.02 -5.84 12.43
CA GLU A 64 18.21 -6.71 12.35
C GLU A 64 17.85 -8.19 12.13
N MET A 65 16.58 -8.58 12.25
CA MET A 65 16.11 -9.95 12.13
C MET A 65 15.67 -10.33 10.71
N LEU A 66 15.80 -9.42 9.74
CA LEU A 66 15.43 -9.69 8.35
C LEU A 66 16.26 -10.82 7.75
N ASP A 67 15.60 -11.73 7.05
CA ASP A 67 16.28 -12.75 6.26
C ASP A 67 16.85 -12.15 4.95
N GLU A 68 17.71 -12.91 4.26
CA GLU A 68 18.38 -12.44 3.05
C GLU A 68 17.41 -12.09 1.91
N ASN A 69 16.29 -12.81 1.76
CA ASN A 69 15.30 -12.50 0.72
C ASN A 69 14.55 -11.19 1.05
N GLN A 70 14.27 -10.96 2.33
CA GLN A 70 13.65 -9.72 2.79
C GLN A 70 14.60 -8.53 2.62
N LYS A 71 15.88 -8.67 2.98
CA LYS A 71 16.91 -7.65 2.74
C LYS A 71 17.03 -7.34 1.25
N GLU A 72 17.08 -8.35 0.39
CA GLU A 72 17.15 -8.17 -1.05
C GLU A 72 15.94 -7.38 -1.58
N ALA A 73 14.73 -7.69 -1.10
CA ALA A 73 13.53 -6.96 -1.47
C ALA A 73 13.59 -5.47 -1.05
N VAL A 74 14.11 -5.18 0.15
CA VAL A 74 14.27 -3.81 0.66
C VAL A 74 15.31 -3.05 -0.17
N ILE A 75 16.46 -3.68 -0.49
CA ILE A 75 17.50 -3.10 -1.37
C ILE A 75 16.92 -2.78 -2.76
N LYS A 76 16.15 -3.70 -3.34
CA LYS A 76 15.44 -3.47 -4.63
C LYS A 76 14.39 -2.37 -4.55
N THR A 77 13.90 -2.01 -3.37
CA THR A 77 12.97 -0.88 -3.23
C THR A 77 13.69 0.45 -3.43
N MET A 78 14.95 0.54 -3.00
CA MET A 78 15.74 1.77 -3.13
C MET A 78 16.03 2.14 -4.58
N SER A 79 16.08 1.16 -5.49
CA SER A 79 16.30 1.42 -6.92
C SER A 79 15.12 2.11 -7.62
N LEU A 80 13.96 2.23 -6.97
CA LEU A 80 12.78 2.90 -7.53
C LEU A 80 12.96 4.42 -7.69
N ASP A 81 13.94 5.00 -7.00
CA ASP A 81 14.32 6.41 -7.15
C ASP A 81 14.97 6.67 -8.53
N ASN A 82 15.82 5.74 -8.99
CA ASN A 82 16.79 5.98 -10.06
C ASN A 82 16.45 5.39 -11.44
N GLY A 83 15.21 4.98 -11.69
CA GLY A 83 14.77 4.71 -13.06
C GLY A 83 13.64 3.69 -13.17
N SER A 84 13.71 2.61 -12.39
CA SER A 84 12.60 1.68 -12.31
C SER A 84 11.44 2.31 -11.56
N LYS A 85 10.22 2.03 -12.01
CA LYS A 85 9.00 2.63 -11.43
C LYS A 85 8.08 1.59 -10.79
N ILE A 86 8.44 0.31 -10.86
CA ILE A 86 7.60 -0.80 -10.39
C ILE A 86 8.50 -1.86 -9.76
N LEU A 87 8.12 -2.30 -8.57
CA LEU A 87 8.69 -3.47 -7.92
C LEU A 87 7.55 -4.41 -7.54
N LEU A 88 7.68 -5.69 -7.91
CA LEU A 88 6.77 -6.74 -7.47
C LEU A 88 7.48 -7.61 -6.43
N ILE A 89 6.87 -7.72 -5.25
CA ILE A 89 7.34 -8.58 -4.17
C ILE A 89 6.32 -9.68 -3.98
N GLN A 90 6.76 -10.92 -4.09
CA GLN A 90 5.92 -12.10 -3.88
C GLN A 90 6.49 -12.91 -2.71
N GLY A 91 5.61 -13.30 -1.79
CA GLY A 91 5.96 -14.16 -0.66
C GLY A 91 4.79 -15.06 -0.26
N PRO A 92 5.02 -16.36 -0.02
CA PRO A 92 4.01 -17.26 0.57
C PRO A 92 3.38 -16.73 1.87
N PRO A 93 2.26 -17.29 2.34
CA PRO A 93 1.72 -16.97 3.66
C PRO A 93 2.78 -17.15 4.77
N GLY A 94 2.83 -16.22 5.72
CA GLY A 94 3.76 -16.30 6.86
C GLY A 94 5.20 -15.82 6.63
N THR A 95 5.62 -15.47 5.40
CA THR A 95 7.03 -15.08 5.09
C THR A 95 7.40 -13.64 5.47
N GLY A 96 6.72 -13.04 6.44
CA GLY A 96 7.09 -11.71 6.94
C GLY A 96 6.85 -10.54 5.99
N LYS A 97 6.02 -10.65 4.94
CA LYS A 97 5.74 -9.57 3.97
C LYS A 97 5.45 -8.21 4.62
N THR A 98 4.64 -8.18 5.68
CA THR A 98 4.33 -6.95 6.42
C THR A 98 5.58 -6.34 7.06
N THR A 99 6.47 -7.17 7.61
CA THR A 99 7.76 -6.72 8.15
C THR A 99 8.63 -6.14 7.04
N THR A 100 8.73 -6.83 5.90
CA THR A 100 9.48 -6.32 4.74
C THR A 100 8.94 -4.99 4.24
N ILE A 101 7.61 -4.84 4.10
CA ILE A 101 6.96 -3.59 3.70
C ILE A 101 7.23 -2.48 4.72
N THR A 102 7.20 -2.80 6.02
CA THR A 102 7.51 -1.82 7.08
C THR A 102 8.94 -1.31 6.93
N GLU A 103 9.90 -2.22 6.78
CA GLU A 103 11.31 -1.84 6.57
C GLU A 103 11.45 -0.94 5.34
N MET A 104 10.84 -1.31 4.21
CA MET A 104 10.86 -0.52 2.97
C MET A 104 10.37 0.92 3.20
N LEU A 105 9.25 1.08 3.93
CA LEU A 105 8.69 2.39 4.23
C LEU A 105 9.65 3.22 5.09
N LEU A 106 10.23 2.62 6.12
CA LEU A 106 11.18 3.29 7.01
C LEU A 106 12.43 3.74 6.25
N GLN A 107 12.98 2.89 5.38
CA GLN A 107 14.13 3.22 4.54
C GLN A 107 13.83 4.37 3.57
N LEU A 108 12.66 4.35 2.93
CA LEU A 108 12.24 5.44 2.03
C LEU A 108 12.02 6.76 2.77
N LEU A 109 11.39 6.73 3.95
CA LEU A 109 11.17 7.92 4.78
C LEU A 109 12.46 8.46 5.37
N ASP A 110 13.43 7.59 5.69
CA ASP A 110 14.76 7.99 6.17
C ASP A 110 15.55 8.73 5.10
N ARG A 111 15.61 8.15 3.90
CA ARG A 111 16.32 8.72 2.75
C ARG A 111 15.63 9.96 2.17
N HIS A 112 14.29 9.99 2.17
CA HIS A 112 13.50 11.05 1.52
C HIS A 112 12.46 11.65 2.46
N ARG A 113 12.92 12.48 3.41
CA ARG A 113 12.08 13.15 4.44
C ARG A 113 10.91 13.98 3.92
N HIS A 114 10.89 14.33 2.64
CA HIS A 114 9.83 15.14 2.01
C HIS A 114 8.84 14.33 1.18
N TRP A 115 9.08 13.03 0.99
CA TRP A 115 8.16 12.18 0.23
C TRP A 115 6.87 11.93 1.00
N LYS A 116 5.77 11.86 0.24
CA LYS A 116 4.48 11.42 0.75
C LYS A 116 4.23 10.02 0.21
N ILE A 117 4.18 9.03 1.09
CA ILE A 117 4.01 7.64 0.71
C ILE A 117 2.55 7.23 0.93
N LEU A 118 1.91 6.73 -0.13
CA LEU A 118 0.57 6.15 -0.06
C LEU A 118 0.68 4.64 0.15
N VAL A 119 0.16 4.14 1.28
CA VAL A 119 -0.04 2.71 1.53
C VAL A 119 -1.52 2.40 1.33
N ALA A 120 -1.82 1.45 0.44
CA ALA A 120 -3.18 1.04 0.14
C ALA A 120 -3.30 -0.49 0.11
N SER A 121 -4.45 -1.02 0.51
CA SER A 121 -4.77 -2.45 0.48
C SER A 121 -6.26 -2.67 0.23
N GLN A 122 -6.63 -3.89 -0.18
CA GLN A 122 -8.01 -4.32 -0.30
C GLN A 122 -8.69 -4.56 1.06
N SER A 123 -7.91 -4.71 2.14
CA SER A 123 -8.42 -4.91 3.51
C SER A 123 -7.91 -3.82 4.45
N ASN A 124 -8.81 -3.27 5.27
CA ASN A 124 -8.46 -2.34 6.35
C ASN A 124 -7.40 -2.94 7.28
N GLN A 125 -7.58 -4.20 7.70
CA GLN A 125 -6.68 -4.88 8.62
C GLN A 125 -5.23 -4.94 8.10
N ALA A 126 -5.05 -5.12 6.79
CA ALA A 126 -3.71 -5.15 6.21
C ALA A 126 -3.01 -3.78 6.25
N VAL A 127 -3.76 -2.68 6.10
CA VAL A 127 -3.24 -1.32 6.29
C VAL A 127 -2.89 -1.09 7.74
N ASP A 128 -3.78 -1.48 8.65
CA ASP A 128 -3.62 -1.26 10.08
C ASP A 128 -2.40 -2.04 10.63
N ASN A 129 -2.18 -3.28 10.16
CA ASN A 129 -0.99 -4.07 10.51
C ASN A 129 0.34 -3.40 10.10
N VAL A 130 0.36 -2.66 8.98
CA VAL A 130 1.55 -1.89 8.57
C VAL A 130 1.67 -0.63 9.42
N LEU A 131 0.54 0.06 9.65
CA LEU A 131 0.47 1.29 10.43
C LEU A 131 1.00 1.10 11.85
N GLU A 132 0.59 0.04 12.55
CA GLU A 132 1.03 -0.27 13.92
C GLU A 132 2.55 -0.40 14.08
N LYS A 133 3.25 -0.80 13.01
CA LYS A 133 4.70 -0.93 13.00
C LYS A 133 5.39 0.38 12.61
N VAL A 134 4.86 1.06 11.60
CA VAL A 134 5.45 2.32 11.09
C VAL A 134 5.29 3.45 12.12
N CYS A 135 4.17 3.51 12.83
CA CYS A 135 3.90 4.57 13.83
C CYS A 135 4.86 4.56 15.03
N GLN A 136 5.67 3.51 15.19
CA GLN A 136 6.72 3.44 16.20
C GLN A 136 7.94 4.32 15.87
N LYS A 137 8.10 4.71 14.59
CA LYS A 137 9.27 5.47 14.10
C LYS A 137 8.92 6.69 13.25
N GLU A 138 7.66 6.82 12.82
CA GLU A 138 7.16 7.98 12.08
C GLU A 138 5.85 8.47 12.72
N GLU A 139 5.75 9.79 12.91
CA GLU A 139 4.61 10.42 13.60
C GLU A 139 3.66 11.10 12.60
N LYS A 140 4.13 11.44 11.39
CA LYS A 140 3.37 12.19 10.38
C LYS A 140 2.55 11.26 9.48
N ILE A 141 1.54 10.62 10.06
CA ILE A 141 0.71 9.63 9.36
C ILE A 141 -0.77 10.06 9.34
N LEU A 142 -1.42 9.90 8.19
CA LEU A 142 -2.87 10.10 8.02
C LEU A 142 -3.51 8.78 7.55
N ARG A 143 -4.47 8.26 8.34
CA ARG A 143 -5.20 7.02 8.02
C ARG A 143 -6.61 7.34 7.51
N ILE A 144 -6.85 7.11 6.21
CA ILE A 144 -8.16 7.37 5.58
C ILE A 144 -8.96 6.06 5.48
N GLY A 145 -10.13 5.98 6.12
CA GLY A 145 -11.07 4.86 6.00
C GLY A 145 -12.10 4.81 7.13
N ASN A 146 -13.21 4.11 6.92
CA ASN A 146 -14.20 3.89 7.98
C ASN A 146 -13.71 2.77 8.92
N ARG A 147 -13.54 3.07 10.21
CA ARG A 147 -13.36 2.02 11.22
C ARG A 147 -14.67 1.22 11.30
N SER A 148 -14.60 -0.09 11.06
CA SER A 148 -15.61 -1.01 11.60
C SER A 148 -15.46 -0.95 13.12
N SER A 149 -16.49 -0.46 13.81
CA SER A 149 -16.55 -0.21 15.25
C SER A 149 -15.79 -1.25 16.08
N GLY A 150 -14.71 -0.83 16.75
CA GLY A 150 -13.98 -1.71 17.65
C GLY A 150 -12.57 -1.23 17.96
N ILE A 151 -12.43 -0.62 19.14
CA ILE A 151 -11.18 -0.28 19.85
C ILE A 151 -10.59 1.09 19.49
N GLY A 152 -10.52 1.92 20.53
CA GLY A 152 -10.34 3.35 20.49
C GLY A 152 -8.91 3.82 20.30
N GLY A 153 -8.80 5.14 20.21
CA GLY A 153 -7.54 5.88 20.29
C GLY A 153 -7.11 6.44 18.94
N TYR A 154 -7.00 7.76 18.92
CA TYR A 154 -6.42 8.62 17.88
C TYR A 154 -7.28 8.83 16.62
N ASP A 155 -8.12 9.86 16.73
CA ASP A 155 -8.75 10.60 15.63
C ASP A 155 -7.81 11.72 15.18
N VAL A 156 -7.46 11.75 13.89
CA VAL A 156 -7.40 12.97 13.03
C VAL A 156 -7.63 12.56 11.58
#